data_AF-A0A074NFT0-F1
#
_entry.id   AF-A0A074NFT0-F1
#
_cell.length_a   1.000
_cell.length_b   1.000
_cell.length_c   1.000
_cell.angle_alpha   90.00
_cell.angle_beta   90.00
_cell.angle_gamma   90.00
#
_symmetry.space_group_name_H-M   'P 1'
#
loop_
_entity.id
_entity.type
_entity.pdbx_description
1 polymer ?
#
loop_
_entity_poly.entity_id
_entity_poly.type
_entity_poly.pdbx_seq_one_letter_code
_entity_poly.pdbx_strand_id
1 'polypeptide(L)'
;MSGTRTELSPDGRFEVEYWLSEGLHSQWRETPRVSDLEARRTVFELQDESFDASVEWHDMPGRFTLYVRRWPDCGYGLPVLVDVEAGTVQLGEGEETHPLARAERLVVRHFDERRRLVRPIEIRRRPAPKAPMPGRVVDWLLYAGFALLMMTGFVAWMGWLPDPAPRP
;
A
#
# COMPACT_ATOMS: atom_id res chain seq x y z
N MET A 1 -12.81 -9.97 -16.43
CA MET A 1 -13.11 -9.62 -17.84
C MET A 1 -11.99 -8.72 -18.31
N SER A 2 -11.32 -9.05 -19.41
CA SER A 2 -10.33 -8.18 -20.05
C SER A 2 -11.05 -7.35 -21.11
N GLY A 3 -11.02 -6.03 -20.96
CA GLY A 3 -11.56 -5.09 -21.94
C GLY A 3 -10.45 -4.20 -22.49
N THR A 4 -10.71 -3.56 -23.62
CA THR A 4 -9.88 -2.48 -24.14
C THR A 4 -10.70 -1.20 -24.18
N ARG A 5 -10.09 -0.10 -23.77
CA ARG A 5 -10.63 1.25 -23.97
C ARG A 5 -9.65 2.00 -24.85
N THR A 6 -10.15 2.74 -25.84
CA THR A 6 -9.32 3.57 -26.70
C THR A 6 -9.66 5.05 -26.53
N GLU A 7 -8.64 5.89 -26.66
CA GLU A 7 -8.76 7.34 -26.65
C GLU A 7 -7.86 7.93 -27.74
N LEU A 8 -8.41 8.82 -28.57
CA LEU A 8 -7.68 9.48 -29.65
C LEU A 8 -7.25 10.87 -29.23
N SER A 9 -6.09 11.31 -29.73
CA SER A 9 -5.68 12.70 -29.62
C SER A 9 -6.65 13.63 -30.36
N PRO A 10 -6.70 14.93 -30.00
CA PRO A 10 -7.60 15.90 -30.65
C PRO A 10 -7.41 16.03 -32.16
N ASP A 11 -6.19 15.80 -32.65
CA ASP A 11 -5.84 15.79 -34.07
C ASP A 11 -6.03 14.42 -34.75
N GLY A 12 -6.39 13.38 -33.99
CA GLY A 12 -6.62 12.02 -34.46
C GLY A 12 -5.35 11.26 -34.86
N ARG A 13 -4.15 11.83 -34.65
CA ARG A 13 -2.89 11.20 -35.03
C ARG A 13 -2.41 10.14 -34.04
N PHE A 14 -2.63 10.37 -32.76
CA PHE A 14 -2.19 9.48 -31.69
C PHE A 14 -3.38 8.72 -31.10
N GLU A 15 -3.16 7.46 -30.79
CA GLU A 15 -4.12 6.61 -30.11
C GLU A 15 -3.51 6.09 -28.81
N VAL A 16 -4.28 6.15 -27.73
CA VAL A 16 -3.98 5.46 -26.48
C VAL A 16 -4.94 4.29 -26.33
N GLU A 17 -4.41 3.08 -26.40
CA GLU A 17 -5.09 1.86 -26.05
C GLU A 17 -4.82 1.55 -24.57
N TYR A 18 -5.88 1.38 -23.79
CA TYR A 18 -5.83 0.97 -22.40
C TYR A 18 -6.28 -0.48 -22.27
N TRP A 19 -5.38 -1.34 -21.79
CA TRP A 19 -5.75 -2.68 -21.38
C TRP A 19 -6.31 -2.66 -19.97
N LEU A 20 -7.55 -3.13 -19.85
CA LEU A 20 -8.28 -3.13 -18.59
C LEU A 20 -8.03 -4.44 -17.85
N SER A 21 -7.43 -4.35 -16.67
CA SER A 21 -7.25 -5.49 -15.76
C SER A 21 -7.87 -5.21 -14.40
N GLU A 22 -8.50 -6.23 -13.81
CA GLU A 22 -9.04 -6.14 -12.45
C GLU A 22 -7.91 -6.40 -11.44
N GLY A 23 -7.68 -5.45 -10.54
CA GLY A 23 -6.71 -5.51 -9.45
C GLY A 23 -7.30 -6.00 -8.13
N LEU A 24 -6.47 -5.99 -7.09
CA LEU A 24 -6.91 -6.27 -5.72
C LEU A 24 -7.99 -5.26 -5.29
N HIS A 25 -8.95 -5.72 -4.49
CA HIS A 25 -10.08 -4.90 -4.00
C HIS A 25 -10.98 -4.31 -5.12
N SER A 26 -11.12 -5.02 -6.24
CA SER A 26 -11.98 -4.64 -7.37
C SER A 26 -11.65 -3.28 -7.99
N GLN A 27 -10.38 -2.87 -7.91
CA GLN A 27 -9.89 -1.68 -8.59
C GLN A 27 -9.53 -2.01 -10.02
N TRP A 28 -10.05 -1.24 -10.97
CA TRP A 28 -9.69 -1.37 -12.37
C TRP A 28 -8.38 -0.65 -12.64
N ARG A 29 -7.54 -1.26 -13.48
CA ARG A 29 -6.25 -0.72 -13.91
C ARG A 29 -6.28 -0.53 -15.40
N GLU A 30 -5.87 0.65 -15.86
CA GLU A 30 -5.83 1.02 -17.27
C GLU A 30 -4.36 1.11 -17.71
N THR A 31 -3.80 0.02 -18.24
CA THR A 31 -2.40 -0.01 -18.67
C THR A 31 -2.29 0.59 -20.09
N PRO A 32 -1.52 1.67 -20.30
CA PRO A 32 -1.53 2.41 -21.56
C PRO A 32 -0.55 1.86 -22.59
N ARG A 33 -0.96 1.93 -23.86
CA ARG A 33 -0.12 1.86 -25.05
C ARG A 33 -0.45 3.02 -25.97
N VAL A 34 0.53 3.85 -26.26
CA VAL A 34 0.42 4.98 -27.18
C VAL A 34 1.01 4.63 -28.53
N SER A 35 0.23 4.81 -29.58
CA SER A 35 0.63 4.58 -30.96
C SER A 35 0.49 5.84 -31.80
N ASP A 36 1.45 6.09 -32.69
CA ASP A 36 1.37 7.08 -33.76
C ASP A 36 0.77 6.39 -34.99
N LEU A 37 -0.48 6.74 -35.32
CA LEU A 37 -1.25 6.11 -36.39
C LEU A 37 -0.71 6.49 -37.77
N GLU A 38 -0.14 7.68 -37.91
CA GLU A 38 0.46 8.16 -39.15
C GLU A 38 1.77 7.41 -39.44
N ALA A 39 2.67 7.37 -38.44
CA ALA A 39 3.94 6.67 -38.55
C ALA A 39 3.83 5.13 -38.37
N ARG A 40 2.64 4.63 -38.01
CA ARG A 40 2.34 3.21 -37.72
C ARG A 40 3.34 2.57 -36.76
N ARG A 41 3.67 3.29 -35.68
CA ARG A 41 4.63 2.83 -34.66
C ARG A 41 4.09 3.05 -33.26
N THR A 42 4.50 2.18 -32.34
CA THR A 42 4.28 2.40 -30.91
C THR A 42 5.28 3.44 -30.42
N VAL A 43 4.75 4.48 -29.76
CA VAL A 43 5.49 5.63 -29.22
C VAL A 43 5.90 5.35 -27.78
N PHE A 44 4.98 4.78 -27.01
CA PHE A 44 5.15 4.48 -25.59
C PHE A 44 4.27 3.29 -25.22
N GLU A 45 4.77 2.38 -24.40
CA GLU A 45 4.00 1.23 -23.93
C GLU A 45 4.47 0.84 -22.53
N LEU A 46 3.53 0.55 -21.64
CA LEU A 46 3.81 -0.12 -20.38
C LEU A 46 3.32 -1.56 -20.50
N GLN A 47 4.22 -2.53 -20.37
CA GLN A 47 3.90 -3.95 -20.54
C GLN A 47 3.41 -4.63 -19.25
N ASP A 48 3.62 -3.99 -18.09
CA ASP A 48 3.29 -4.54 -16.77
C ASP A 48 1.90 -4.07 -16.32
N GLU A 49 0.98 -5.04 -16.12
CA GLU A 49 -0.40 -4.79 -15.68
C GLU A 49 -0.50 -4.16 -14.28
N SER A 50 0.60 -4.07 -13.52
CA SER A 50 0.64 -3.32 -12.26
C SER A 50 0.55 -1.81 -12.48
N PHE A 51 0.70 -1.32 -13.71
CA PHE A 51 0.57 0.09 -14.05
C PHE A 51 -0.86 0.48 -14.43
N ASP A 52 -1.22 1.67 -13.98
CA ASP A 52 -2.46 2.38 -14.28
C ASP A 52 -2.08 3.76 -14.80
N ALA A 53 -2.70 4.24 -15.87
CA ALA A 53 -2.41 5.56 -16.38
C ALA A 53 -3.62 6.26 -16.99
N SER A 54 -3.55 7.58 -17.02
CA SER A 54 -4.49 8.42 -17.77
C SER A 54 -3.72 9.45 -18.60
N VAL A 55 -4.23 9.75 -19.78
CA VAL A 55 -3.66 10.77 -20.67
C VAL A 55 -4.31 12.15 -20.47
N GLU A 56 -3.51 13.19 -20.60
CA GLU A 56 -3.94 14.57 -20.81
C GLU A 56 -3.29 15.09 -22.08
N TRP A 57 -4.12 15.44 -23.06
CA TRP A 57 -3.68 16.01 -24.32
C TRP A 57 -3.41 17.50 -24.17
N HIS A 58 -2.33 17.99 -24.78
CA HIS A 58 -2.03 19.41 -24.83
C HIS A 58 -2.48 19.99 -26.17
N ASP A 59 -2.60 21.32 -26.24
CA ASP A 59 -2.99 22.03 -27.47
C ASP A 59 -1.95 21.89 -28.60
N MET A 60 -0.70 21.53 -28.25
CA MET A 60 0.38 21.31 -29.22
C MET A 60 0.34 19.86 -29.75
N PRO A 61 0.29 19.66 -31.09
CA PRO A 61 0.32 18.34 -31.69
C PRO A 61 1.54 17.54 -31.24
N GLY A 62 1.35 16.25 -30.95
CA GLY A 62 2.43 15.36 -30.51
C GLY A 62 2.93 15.58 -29.09
N ARG A 63 2.27 16.43 -28.30
CA ARG A 63 2.60 16.63 -26.88
C ARG A 63 1.45 16.22 -25.97
N PHE A 64 1.76 15.38 -24.98
CA PHE A 64 0.78 14.90 -24.01
C PHE A 64 1.44 14.55 -22.68
N THR A 65 0.67 14.54 -21.60
CA THR A 65 1.11 14.06 -20.29
C THR A 65 0.42 12.73 -19.99
N LEU A 66 1.21 11.70 -19.67
CA LEU A 66 0.69 10.47 -19.06
C LEU A 66 0.86 10.54 -17.55
N TYR A 67 -0.24 10.45 -16.82
CA TYR A 67 -0.21 10.33 -15.36
C TYR A 67 -0.15 8.86 -14.99
N VAL A 68 1.06 8.35 -14.75
CA VAL A 68 1.30 6.93 -14.48
C VAL A 68 1.28 6.67 -12.98
N ARG A 69 0.62 5.59 -12.56
CA ARG A 69 0.58 5.07 -11.19
C ARG A 69 0.97 3.59 -11.22
N ARG A 70 1.49 3.09 -10.10
CA ARG A 70 1.78 1.67 -9.92
C ARG A 70 1.07 1.10 -8.71
N TRP A 71 0.40 -0.02 -8.91
CA TRP A 71 -0.27 -0.80 -7.87
C TRP A 71 0.68 -1.83 -7.24
N PRO A 72 0.60 -2.06 -5.92
CA PRO A 72 -0.31 -1.50 -4.92
C PRO A 72 0.25 -0.27 -4.18
N ASP A 73 1.19 0.48 -4.76
CA ASP A 73 1.89 1.55 -4.05
C ASP A 73 1.08 2.87 -3.94
N CYS A 74 -0.12 2.91 -4.55
CA CYS A 74 -1.33 3.78 -4.40
C CYS A 74 -1.25 5.28 -4.02
N GLY A 75 -0.10 5.89 -3.80
CA GLY A 75 -0.02 7.23 -3.21
C GLY A 75 0.27 8.37 -4.18
N TYR A 76 0.84 8.08 -5.36
CA TYR A 76 1.38 9.12 -6.23
C TYR A 76 1.27 8.73 -7.70
N GLY A 77 0.77 9.67 -8.51
CA GLY A 77 0.87 9.61 -9.97
C GLY A 77 2.10 10.37 -10.43
N LEU A 78 2.95 9.71 -11.20
CA LEU A 78 4.09 10.30 -11.89
C LEU A 78 3.60 10.93 -13.20
N PRO A 79 3.63 12.27 -13.35
CA PRO A 79 3.40 12.86 -14.65
C PRO A 79 4.59 12.56 -15.56
N VAL A 80 4.32 12.08 -16.76
CA VAL A 80 5.29 11.78 -17.81
C VAL A 80 4.91 12.62 -19.01
N LEU A 81 5.59 13.74 -19.19
CA LEU A 81 5.39 14.61 -20.33
C LEU A 81 6.14 14.02 -21.53
N VAL A 82 5.41 13.76 -22.61
CA VAL A 82 5.93 13.20 -23.86
C VAL A 82 5.83 14.26 -24.94
N ASP A 83 6.93 14.48 -25.65
CA ASP A 83 6.99 15.28 -26.87
C ASP A 83 7.52 14.38 -27.99
N VAL A 84 6.61 13.92 -28.84
CA VAL A 84 6.91 12.95 -29.90
C VAL A 84 7.72 13.59 -31.03
N GLU A 85 7.45 14.86 -31.33
CA GLU A 85 8.14 15.60 -32.40
C GLU A 85 9.59 15.88 -32.01
N ALA A 86 9.84 16.27 -30.75
CA ALA A 86 11.19 16.39 -30.22
C ALA A 86 11.84 15.02 -29.94
N GLY A 87 11.06 13.93 -29.88
CA GLY A 87 11.54 12.59 -29.53
C GLY A 87 11.99 12.49 -28.07
N THR A 88 11.34 13.22 -27.18
CA THR A 88 11.76 13.38 -25.78
C THR A 88 10.66 13.07 -24.78
N VAL A 89 11.09 12.81 -23.54
CA VAL A 89 10.23 12.56 -22.39
C VAL A 89 10.81 13.26 -21.15
N GLN A 90 9.94 13.78 -20.30
CA GLN A 90 10.28 14.40 -19.02
C GLN A 90 9.44 13.75 -17.91
N LEU A 91 10.09 13.37 -16.81
CA LEU A 91 9.44 12.67 -15.69
C LEU A 91 9.30 13.62 -14.50
N GLY A 92 8.08 13.71 -13.95
CA GLY A 92 7.81 14.54 -12.78
C GLY A 92 7.87 16.03 -13.10
N GLU A 93 8.21 16.82 -12.08
CA GLU A 93 8.42 18.28 -12.19
C GLU A 93 9.88 18.66 -12.50
N GLY A 94 10.77 17.67 -12.71
CA GLY A 94 12.18 17.92 -12.96
C GLY A 94 12.45 18.40 -14.38
N GLU A 95 13.46 19.25 -14.59
CA GLU A 95 13.82 19.79 -15.93
C GLU A 95 14.56 18.79 -16.82
N GLU A 96 14.95 17.63 -16.28
CA GLU A 96 15.75 16.66 -17.03
C GLU A 96 14.92 16.01 -18.13
N THR A 97 15.37 16.22 -19.37
CA THR A 97 14.74 15.70 -20.57
C THR A 97 15.53 14.48 -21.06
N HIS A 98 14.81 13.40 -21.36
CA HIS A 98 15.40 12.14 -21.80
C HIS A 98 14.89 11.74 -23.19
N PRO A 99 15.62 10.87 -23.92
CA PRO A 99 15.10 10.31 -25.17
C PRO A 99 13.84 9.45 -24.93
N LEU A 100 12.84 9.62 -25.79
CA LEU A 100 11.56 8.89 -25.72
C LEU A 100 11.75 7.37 -25.70
N ALA A 101 12.73 6.84 -26.44
CA ALA A 101 13.05 5.40 -26.48
C ALA A 101 13.45 4.82 -25.10
N ARG A 102 13.71 5.66 -24.09
CA ARG A 102 14.01 5.25 -22.71
C ARG A 102 12.83 5.42 -21.76
N ALA A 103 11.71 5.97 -22.21
CA ALA A 103 10.59 6.39 -21.37
C ALA A 103 10.08 5.25 -20.47
N GLU A 104 9.74 4.09 -21.05
CA GLU A 104 9.29 2.91 -20.30
C GLU A 104 10.28 2.53 -19.18
N ARG A 105 11.57 2.40 -19.53
CA ARG A 105 12.62 2.01 -18.58
C ARG A 105 12.76 3.04 -17.47
N LEU A 106 12.66 4.33 -17.78
CA LEU A 106 12.75 5.41 -16.79
C LEU A 106 11.57 5.39 -15.84
N VAL A 107 10.35 5.18 -16.35
CA VAL A 107 9.13 5.07 -15.53
C VAL A 107 9.23 3.87 -14.58
N VAL A 108 9.55 2.68 -15.11
CA VAL A 108 9.70 1.47 -14.28
C VAL A 108 10.77 1.66 -13.22
N ARG A 109 11.94 2.20 -13.61
CA ARG A 109 13.04 2.47 -12.69
C ARG A 109 12.63 3.46 -11.59
N HIS A 110 11.90 4.52 -11.92
CA HIS A 110 11.43 5.50 -10.94
C HIS A 110 10.56 4.84 -9.86
N PHE A 111 9.59 4.01 -10.28
CA PHE A 111 8.74 3.29 -9.33
C PHE A 111 9.52 2.25 -8.51
N ASP A 112 10.46 1.52 -9.12
CA ASP A 112 11.31 0.56 -8.40
C ASP A 112 12.21 1.23 -7.35
N GLU A 113 12.83 2.37 -7.69
CA GLU A 113 13.65 3.15 -6.76
C GLU A 113 12.79 3.69 -5.61
N ARG A 114 11.61 4.21 -5.91
CA ARG A 114 10.68 4.72 -4.89
C ARG A 114 10.20 3.61 -3.96
N ARG A 115 9.87 2.43 -4.48
CA ARG A 115 9.49 1.27 -3.67
C ARG A 115 10.59 0.84 -2.71
N ARG A 116 11.87 1.02 -3.07
CA ARG A 116 13.00 0.75 -2.16
C ARG A 116 13.10 1.78 -1.03
N LEU A 117 12.74 3.03 -1.31
CA LEU A 117 12.72 4.12 -0.31
C LEU A 117 11.54 3.97 0.65
N VAL A 118 10.38 3.58 0.12
CA VAL A 118 9.20 3.19 0.90
C VAL A 118 9.40 1.76 1.38
N ARG A 119 10.35 1.54 2.31
CA ARG A 119 10.35 0.28 3.06
C ARG A 119 8.96 0.14 3.69
N PRO A 120 8.35 -1.05 3.64
CA PRO A 120 7.13 -1.27 4.39
C PRO A 120 7.45 -0.87 5.83
N ILE A 121 6.61 -0.02 6.43
CA ILE A 121 6.50 -0.03 7.88
C ILE A 121 6.27 -1.51 8.17
N GLU A 122 7.28 -2.20 8.70
CA GLU A 122 7.03 -3.43 9.41
C GLU A 122 6.01 -3.01 10.44
N ILE A 123 4.74 -3.31 10.16
CA ILE A 123 3.73 -3.33 11.19
C ILE A 123 4.30 -4.38 12.11
N ARG A 124 5.04 -3.91 13.13
CA ARG A 124 5.50 -4.70 14.27
C ARG A 124 4.26 -5.48 14.61
N ARG A 125 4.19 -6.75 14.21
CA ARG A 125 3.06 -7.60 14.54
C ARG A 125 3.00 -7.42 16.04
N ARG A 126 1.94 -6.76 16.54
CA ARG A 126 1.71 -6.68 17.97
C ARG A 126 1.93 -8.11 18.43
N PRO A 127 2.88 -8.39 19.35
CA PRO A 127 3.04 -9.75 19.85
C PRO A 127 1.64 -10.21 20.20
N ALA A 128 1.25 -11.37 19.66
CA ALA A 128 -0.10 -11.90 19.80
C ALA A 128 -0.55 -11.65 21.25
N PRO A 129 -1.76 -11.10 21.50
CA PRO A 129 -2.20 -10.86 22.87
C PRO A 129 -1.93 -12.14 23.64
N LYS A 130 -1.07 -12.04 24.68
CA LYS A 130 -0.70 -13.19 25.52
C LYS A 130 -2.00 -13.93 25.79
N ALA A 131 -2.06 -15.20 25.40
CA ALA A 131 -3.24 -16.02 25.59
C ALA A 131 -3.74 -15.77 27.02
N PRO A 132 -5.04 -15.48 27.21
CA PRO A 132 -5.57 -15.25 28.55
C PRO A 132 -5.13 -16.43 29.41
N MET A 133 -4.53 -16.14 30.56
CA MET A 133 -4.12 -17.18 31.50
C MET A 133 -5.28 -18.16 31.66
N PRO A 134 -5.05 -19.48 31.56
CA PRO A 134 -6.13 -20.44 31.67
C PRO A 134 -6.85 -20.19 33.00
N GLY A 135 -8.18 -19.96 32.96
CA GLY A 135 -8.96 -19.47 34.10
C GLY A 135 -8.73 -20.25 35.40
N ARG A 136 -8.37 -21.54 35.28
CA ARG A 136 -7.97 -22.42 36.38
C ARG A 136 -6.82 -21.89 37.24
N VAL A 137 -5.87 -21.13 36.68
CA VAL A 137 -4.74 -20.56 37.44
C VAL A 137 -5.17 -19.35 38.25
N VAL A 138 -6.06 -18.52 37.70
CA VAL A 138 -6.62 -17.36 38.39
C VAL A 138 -7.51 -17.81 39.55
N ASP A 139 -8.35 -18.82 39.31
CA ASP A 139 -9.18 -19.42 40.35
C ASP A 139 -8.32 -19.97 41.48
N TRP A 140 -7.25 -20.72 41.17
CA TRP A 140 -6.38 -21.31 42.18
C TRP A 140 -5.66 -20.24 43.03
N LEU A 141 -5.21 -19.14 42.42
CA LEU A 141 -4.60 -18.01 43.14
C LEU A 141 -5.61 -17.30 44.06
N LEU A 142 -6.85 -17.13 43.61
CA LEU A 142 -7.92 -16.56 44.46
C LEU A 142 -8.24 -17.46 45.64
N TYR A 143 -8.37 -18.78 45.43
CA TYR A 143 -8.58 -19.73 46.52
C TYR A 143 -7.42 -19.77 47.51
N ALA A 144 -6.17 -19.75 47.01
CA ALA A 144 -4.99 -19.73 47.87
C ALA A 144 -4.92 -18.44 48.71
N GLY A 145 -5.20 -17.29 48.11
CA GLY A 145 -5.25 -16.01 48.82
C GLY A 145 -6.36 -15.96 49.88
N PHE A 146 -7.55 -16.49 49.56
CA PHE A 146 -8.65 -16.56 50.50
C PHE A 146 -8.36 -17.51 51.67
N ALA A 147 -7.76 -18.68 51.39
CA ALA A 147 -7.34 -19.63 52.43
C ALA A 147 -6.30 -19.00 53.37
N LEU A 148 -5.35 -18.24 52.84
CA LEU A 148 -4.35 -17.53 53.65
C LEU A 148 -5.00 -16.49 54.56
N LEU A 149 -5.93 -15.69 54.03
CA LEU A 149 -6.70 -14.71 54.82
C LEU A 149 -7.47 -15.38 55.96
N MET A 150 -8.20 -16.46 55.66
CA MET A 150 -8.93 -17.23 56.66
C MET A 150 -8.00 -17.79 57.75
N MET A 151 -6.82 -18.30 57.37
CA MET A 151 -5.86 -18.82 58.32
C MET A 151 -5.30 -17.71 59.23
N THR A 152 -4.96 -16.55 58.69
CA THR A 152 -4.49 -15.40 59.49
C THR A 152 -5.57 -14.88 60.44
N GLY A 153 -6.82 -14.80 59.98
CA GLY A 153 -7.96 -14.41 60.82
C GLY A 153 -8.21 -15.42 61.94
N PHE A 154 -8.09 -16.72 61.66
CA PHE A 154 -8.25 -17.77 62.66
C PHE A 154 -7.15 -17.73 63.73
N VAL A 155 -5.88 -17.53 63.34
CA VAL A 155 -4.77 -17.38 64.29
C VAL A 155 -4.95 -16.15 65.17
N ALA A 156 -5.36 -15.01 64.59
CA ALA A 156 -5.66 -13.80 65.35
C ALA A 156 -6.83 -14.01 66.33
N TRP A 157 -7.88 -14.71 65.92
CA TRP A 157 -9.02 -15.03 66.76
C TRP A 157 -8.65 -15.95 67.93
N MET A 158 -7.86 -17.00 67.66
CA MET A 158 -7.35 -17.90 68.70
C MET A 158 -6.43 -17.18 69.69
N GLY A 159 -5.64 -16.22 69.23
CA GLY A 159 -4.79 -15.38 70.08
C GLY A 159 -5.56 -14.35 70.92
N TRP A 160 -6.83 -14.10 70.62
CA TRP A 160 -7.69 -13.15 71.33
C TRP A 160 -8.67 -13.84 72.31
N LEU A 161 -8.59 -15.17 72.45
CA LEU A 161 -9.34 -15.88 73.49
C LEU A 161 -8.77 -15.49 74.87
N PRO A 162 -9.57 -14.85 75.75
CA PRO A 162 -9.11 -14.52 77.08
C PRO A 162 -8.84 -15.81 77.87
N ASP A 163 -7.75 -15.81 78.64
CA ASP A 163 -7.42 -16.93 79.52
C ASP A 163 -8.64 -17.29 80.38
N PRO A 164 -8.98 -18.58 80.51
CA PRO A 164 -10.06 -18.99 81.39
C PRO A 164 -9.70 -18.55 82.80
N ALA A 165 -10.56 -17.73 83.41
CA ALA A 165 -10.35 -17.16 84.72
C ALA A 165 -9.94 -18.26 85.73
N PRO A 166 -8.96 -17.99 86.62
CA PRO A 166 -8.54 -18.97 87.61
C PRO A 166 -9.74 -19.35 88.48
N ARG A 167 -10.03 -20.65 88.55
CA ARG A 167 -11.12 -21.17 89.37
C ARG A 167 -10.78 -20.95 90.86
N PRO A 168 -11.76 -20.55 91.68
CA PRO A 168 -11.58 -20.44 93.14
C PRO A 168 -11.39 -21.80 93.80
#